data_AF-A0A963SF81-F1
#
_entry.id   AF-A0A963SF81-F1
#
_cell.length_a   1.000
_cell.length_b   1.000
_cell.length_c   1.000
_cell.angle_alpha   90.00
_cell.angle_beta   90.00
_cell.angle_gamma   90.00
#
_symmetry.space_group_name_H-M   'P 1'
#
loop_
_entity.id
_entity.type
_entity.pdbx_description
1 polymer ?
#
loop_
_entity_poly.entity_id
_entity_poly.type
_entity_poly.pdbx_seq_one_letter_code
_entity_poly.pdbx_strand_id
1 'polypeptide(L)'
;DLPQGYQISQLYHPIVGEGQLLIEADEKAGLPEDKVIGIERIHVEQDAGKLMHDQHPTMSYVDLNRCGVALMEIVSKPDMRSPAEAGAYVRKLRSILRYVGSCDGNMEEGSMRADVNVSVRKPGEEFGTRTETKNVNSVRFVMQVIEHEANRQVDLIESGGTVVQETRLFDVASGTTRSMRSKEDAHDYRYFPDPDLLPLELEDSFLDECRASLPELPDAKRSRYENELGLTPYNARELTAEVETFARFETLLSATSSAIGKDEKALATQVANWSLSVAPGVMKSLGDEADPANATAEAQAAILKMQDAGEISGGQAKEIYEIVLKTGRAPDEIADSEGLKQVSDTGAIEAAIDEIIANNGDKVEEYRGGKDKLFGFFVGQTMKAMQGKANPAVVNQILKGKLG
;
A
#
# COMPACT_ATOMS: atom_id res chain seq x y z
N ASP A 1 -7.35 -31.96 -16.70
CA ASP A 1 -7.81 -30.56 -16.58
C ASP A 1 -7.76 -29.79 -17.90
N LEU A 2 -6.99 -30.22 -18.90
CA LEU A 2 -6.92 -29.58 -20.22
C LEU A 2 -7.61 -30.44 -21.32
N PRO A 3 -8.88 -30.17 -21.68
CA PRO A 3 -9.67 -31.02 -22.57
C PRO A 3 -9.21 -30.99 -24.04
N GLN A 4 -8.61 -29.89 -24.51
CA GLN A 4 -8.10 -29.76 -25.87
C GLN A 4 -6.85 -30.61 -26.14
N GLY A 5 -6.16 -31.05 -25.09
CA GLY A 5 -4.87 -31.75 -25.21
C GLY A 5 -3.69 -30.84 -25.56
N TYR A 6 -3.92 -29.55 -25.76
CA TYR A 6 -2.93 -28.48 -25.90
C TYR A 6 -3.47 -27.19 -25.25
N GLN A 7 -2.60 -26.27 -24.90
CA GLN A 7 -2.95 -24.96 -24.31
C GLN A 7 -2.62 -23.89 -25.34
N ILE A 8 -3.55 -22.99 -25.63
CA ILE A 8 -3.28 -21.81 -26.45
C ILE A 8 -2.46 -20.83 -25.61
N SER A 9 -1.27 -20.46 -26.10
CA SER A 9 -0.31 -19.54 -25.47
C SER A 9 0.55 -18.87 -26.56
N GLN A 10 1.46 -17.97 -26.21
CA GLN A 10 2.30 -17.24 -27.19
C GLN A 10 3.79 -17.39 -26.87
N LEU A 11 4.49 -18.18 -27.68
CA LEU A 11 5.94 -18.39 -27.51
C LEU A 11 6.77 -17.39 -28.33
N TYR A 12 6.56 -17.36 -29.64
CA TYR A 12 7.44 -16.65 -30.59
C TYR A 12 7.07 -15.17 -30.77
N HIS A 13 5.78 -14.84 -30.64
CA HIS A 13 5.24 -13.50 -30.84
C HIS A 13 4.35 -13.11 -29.65
N PRO A 14 4.93 -12.86 -28.46
CA PRO A 14 4.17 -12.36 -27.33
C PRO A 14 3.57 -10.98 -27.66
N ILE A 15 2.40 -10.66 -27.10
CA ILE A 15 1.72 -9.37 -27.33
C ILE A 15 2.60 -8.19 -26.89
N VAL A 16 3.33 -8.34 -25.78
CA VAL A 16 4.26 -7.31 -25.28
C VAL A 16 5.66 -7.90 -25.18
N GLY A 17 6.63 -7.17 -25.74
CA GLY A 17 8.06 -7.49 -25.64
C GLY A 17 8.71 -6.95 -24.37
N GLU A 18 9.97 -6.54 -24.49
CA GLU A 18 10.78 -6.12 -23.35
C GLU A 18 10.23 -4.86 -22.66
N GLY A 19 10.29 -4.86 -21.33
CA GLY A 19 9.95 -3.73 -20.48
C GLY A 19 10.81 -3.72 -19.22
N GLN A 20 10.41 -2.92 -18.24
CA GLN A 20 11.14 -2.82 -16.97
C GLN A 20 10.25 -2.35 -15.83
N LEU A 21 10.67 -2.68 -14.61
CA LEU A 21 10.01 -2.33 -13.37
C LEU A 21 11.04 -1.80 -12.36
N LEU A 22 10.81 -0.63 -11.78
CA LEU A 22 11.62 -0.11 -10.68
C LEU A 22 11.14 -0.69 -9.35
N ILE A 23 12.02 -1.33 -8.60
CA ILE A 23 11.85 -1.60 -7.17
C ILE A 23 12.66 -0.57 -6.37
N GLU A 24 12.10 -0.11 -5.27
CA GLU A 24 12.66 1.00 -4.50
C GLU A 24 13.53 0.50 -3.34
N ALA A 25 14.49 1.32 -2.94
CA ALA A 25 15.27 1.12 -1.74
C ALA A 25 14.37 1.09 -0.49
N ASP A 26 14.62 0.11 0.37
CA ASP A 26 13.99 -0.05 1.67
C ASP A 26 14.95 -0.80 2.59
N GLU A 27 15.70 -0.03 3.39
CA GLU A 27 16.68 -0.56 4.34
C GLU A 27 16.05 -1.59 5.31
N LYS A 28 14.77 -1.42 5.68
CA LYS A 28 14.08 -2.34 6.60
C LYS A 28 13.77 -3.67 5.92
N ALA A 29 13.53 -3.65 4.62
CA ALA A 29 13.30 -4.84 3.81
C ALA A 29 14.61 -5.48 3.29
N GLY A 30 15.77 -4.86 3.54
CA GLY A 30 17.07 -5.32 3.04
C GLY A 30 17.34 -4.94 1.58
N LEU A 31 16.75 -3.83 1.11
CA LEU A 31 16.94 -3.27 -0.22
C LEU A 31 17.78 -1.99 -0.11
N PRO A 32 19.10 -2.03 -0.39
CA PRO A 32 20.00 -0.91 -0.11
C PRO A 32 19.85 0.25 -1.10
N GLU A 33 19.39 -0.02 -2.31
CA GLU A 33 19.26 0.96 -3.38
C GLU A 33 18.09 0.61 -4.30
N ASP A 34 17.64 1.61 -5.07
CA ASP A 34 16.67 1.42 -6.14
C ASP A 34 17.26 0.50 -7.21
N LYS A 35 16.44 -0.39 -7.75
CA LYS A 35 16.88 -1.35 -8.77
C LYS A 35 15.84 -1.53 -9.86
N VAL A 36 16.30 -1.50 -11.10
CA VAL A 36 15.47 -1.80 -12.25
C VAL A 36 15.54 -3.31 -12.54
N ILE A 37 14.37 -3.94 -12.60
CA ILE A 37 14.19 -5.33 -12.99
C ILE A 37 13.59 -5.36 -14.39
N GLY A 38 14.26 -6.00 -15.34
CA GLY A 38 13.75 -6.17 -16.68
C GLY A 38 12.51 -7.07 -16.70
N ILE A 39 11.60 -6.78 -17.62
CA ILE A 39 10.51 -7.67 -18.04
C ILE A 39 10.90 -8.17 -19.42
N GLU A 40 10.95 -9.49 -19.61
CA GLU A 40 11.27 -10.11 -20.89
C GLU A 40 10.10 -10.00 -21.86
N ARG A 41 8.90 -10.34 -21.38
CA ARG A 41 7.67 -10.36 -22.17
C ARG A 41 6.42 -10.40 -21.31
N ILE A 42 5.29 -10.07 -21.94
CA ILE A 42 3.94 -10.38 -21.45
C ILE A 42 3.18 -11.08 -22.57
N HIS A 43 2.66 -12.26 -22.28
CA HIS A 43 1.83 -13.02 -23.22
C HIS A 43 0.50 -13.44 -22.61
N VAL A 44 -0.46 -13.73 -23.49
CA VAL A 44 -1.77 -14.26 -23.11
C VAL A 44 -1.81 -15.75 -23.32
N GLU A 45 -2.45 -16.45 -22.39
CA GLU A 45 -2.69 -17.88 -22.48
C GLU A 45 -4.03 -18.29 -21.86
N GLN A 46 -4.40 -19.56 -22.00
CA GLN A 46 -5.62 -20.11 -21.42
C GLN A 46 -5.33 -20.86 -20.12
N ASP A 47 -6.10 -20.61 -19.05
CA ASP A 47 -5.98 -21.43 -17.82
C ASP A 47 -6.53 -22.85 -18.07
N ALA A 48 -5.96 -23.82 -17.37
CA ALA A 48 -6.47 -25.18 -17.30
C ALA A 48 -7.60 -25.28 -16.26
N GLY A 49 -8.38 -26.36 -16.36
CA GLY A 49 -9.31 -26.75 -15.30
C GLY A 49 -8.61 -27.07 -13.97
N LYS A 50 -9.38 -27.52 -12.99
CA LYS A 50 -8.89 -27.94 -11.67
C LYS A 50 -9.00 -29.45 -11.52
N LEU A 51 -7.96 -30.07 -10.99
CA LEU A 51 -7.98 -31.47 -10.53
C LEU A 51 -8.18 -31.51 -9.02
N MET A 52 -9.13 -32.34 -8.56
CA MET A 52 -9.40 -32.58 -7.14
C MET A 52 -9.15 -34.04 -6.82
N HIS A 53 -8.20 -34.29 -5.93
CA HIS A 53 -7.72 -35.65 -5.60
C HIS A 53 -8.21 -36.14 -4.23
N ASP A 54 -8.79 -35.27 -3.42
CA ASP A 54 -9.23 -35.52 -2.04
C ASP A 54 -10.68 -35.99 -1.93
N GLN A 55 -11.46 -35.86 -3.01
CA GLN A 55 -12.88 -36.23 -3.03
C GLN A 55 -13.12 -37.75 -3.15
N HIS A 56 -12.11 -38.53 -3.56
CA HIS A 56 -12.21 -39.98 -3.64
C HIS A 56 -10.85 -40.66 -3.43
N PRO A 57 -10.79 -41.80 -2.73
CA PRO A 57 -9.53 -42.46 -2.37
C PRO A 57 -8.70 -42.97 -3.56
N THR A 58 -9.32 -43.19 -4.72
CA THR A 58 -8.65 -43.77 -5.91
C THR A 58 -8.94 -43.06 -7.23
N MET A 59 -9.69 -41.96 -7.21
CA MET A 59 -10.09 -41.24 -8.42
C MET A 59 -9.83 -39.75 -8.24
N SER A 60 -9.63 -39.06 -9.36
CA SER A 60 -9.53 -37.61 -9.39
C SER A 60 -10.75 -37.04 -10.09
N TYR A 61 -11.33 -35.98 -9.54
CA TYR A 61 -12.41 -35.24 -10.18
C TYR A 61 -11.82 -34.10 -10.99
N VAL A 62 -12.45 -33.83 -12.13
CA VAL A 62 -12.09 -32.74 -13.02
C VAL A 62 -13.18 -31.70 -12.97
N ASP A 63 -12.83 -30.49 -12.55
CA ASP A 63 -13.68 -29.30 -12.64
C ASP A 63 -13.17 -28.42 -13.79
N LEU A 64 -14.00 -28.20 -14.80
CA LEU A 64 -13.65 -27.44 -16.00
C LEU A 64 -14.17 -25.99 -15.98
N ASN A 65 -14.78 -25.52 -14.88
CA ASN A 65 -15.34 -24.16 -14.81
C ASN A 65 -14.29 -23.06 -15.09
N ARG A 66 -13.01 -23.32 -14.78
CA ARG A 66 -11.90 -22.39 -15.01
C ARG A 66 -11.22 -22.55 -16.38
N CYS A 67 -11.51 -23.64 -17.09
CA CYS A 67 -10.83 -23.96 -18.34
C CYS A 67 -11.13 -22.88 -19.40
N GLY A 68 -10.09 -22.32 -20.02
CA GLY A 68 -10.23 -21.29 -21.07
C GLY A 68 -10.36 -19.85 -20.56
N VAL A 69 -10.32 -19.61 -19.24
CA VAL A 69 -10.17 -18.26 -18.69
C VAL A 69 -8.85 -17.67 -19.18
N ALA A 70 -8.86 -16.40 -19.61
CA ALA A 70 -7.67 -15.72 -20.08
C ALA A 70 -6.69 -15.46 -18.93
N LEU A 71 -5.43 -15.84 -19.12
CA LEU A 71 -4.31 -15.53 -18.26
C LEU A 71 -3.34 -14.60 -18.96
N MET A 72 -2.66 -13.78 -18.16
CA MET A 72 -1.54 -12.97 -18.58
C MET A 72 -0.31 -13.48 -17.84
N GLU A 73 0.67 -14.01 -18.57
CA GLU A 73 1.95 -14.42 -18.00
C GLU A 73 2.97 -13.30 -18.20
N ILE A 74 3.55 -12.83 -17.09
CA ILE A 74 4.56 -11.77 -17.07
C ILE A 74 5.88 -12.41 -16.67
N VAL A 75 6.83 -12.44 -17.61
CA VAL A 75 8.13 -13.08 -17.39
C VAL A 75 9.17 -11.99 -17.12
N SER A 76 9.75 -11.97 -15.92
CA SER A 76 10.86 -11.10 -15.58
C SER A 76 12.18 -11.60 -16.17
N LYS A 77 13.10 -10.69 -16.49
CA LYS A 77 14.52 -11.03 -16.69
C LYS A 77 15.15 -11.53 -15.38
N PRO A 78 16.22 -12.35 -15.43
CA PRO A 78 16.87 -12.90 -14.25
C PRO A 78 17.77 -11.85 -13.57
N ASP A 79 17.21 -10.72 -13.15
CA ASP A 79 17.93 -9.58 -12.57
C ASP A 79 17.92 -9.58 -11.04
N MET A 80 16.93 -10.25 -10.44
CA MET A 80 16.76 -10.35 -8.99
C MET A 80 17.88 -11.21 -8.36
N ARG A 81 18.42 -10.76 -7.22
CA ARG A 81 19.58 -11.35 -6.52
C ARG A 81 19.31 -11.69 -5.06
N SER A 82 18.13 -11.36 -4.53
CA SER A 82 17.75 -11.69 -3.16
C SER A 82 16.26 -12.00 -3.05
N PRO A 83 15.84 -12.74 -2.00
CA PRO A 83 14.43 -12.89 -1.67
C PRO A 83 13.71 -11.54 -1.50
N ALA A 84 14.38 -10.55 -0.90
CA ALA A 84 13.82 -9.22 -0.69
C ALA A 84 13.46 -8.52 -2.01
N GLU A 85 14.37 -8.56 -3.00
CA GLU A 85 14.13 -7.99 -4.33
C GLU A 85 12.95 -8.68 -5.03
N ALA A 86 12.86 -10.01 -4.95
CA ALA A 86 11.73 -10.76 -5.51
C ALA A 86 10.41 -10.41 -4.83
N GLY A 87 10.43 -10.25 -3.51
CA GLY A 87 9.26 -9.80 -2.76
C GLY A 87 8.80 -8.40 -3.18
N ALA A 88 9.74 -7.46 -3.33
CA ALA A 88 9.44 -6.10 -3.80
C ALA A 88 8.92 -6.09 -5.24
N TYR A 89 9.52 -6.86 -6.13
CA TYR A 89 9.08 -7.01 -7.52
C TYR A 89 7.62 -7.48 -7.60
N VAL A 90 7.27 -8.57 -6.90
CA VAL A 90 5.90 -9.10 -6.91
C VAL A 90 4.90 -8.11 -6.32
N ARG A 91 5.23 -7.44 -5.21
CA ARG A 91 4.35 -6.41 -4.62
C ARG A 91 4.13 -5.24 -5.56
N LYS A 92 5.19 -4.77 -6.21
CA LYS A 92 5.14 -3.64 -7.14
C LYS A 92 4.32 -3.99 -8.38
N LEU A 93 4.55 -5.17 -8.96
CA LEU A 93 3.79 -5.67 -10.10
C LEU A 93 2.30 -5.81 -9.74
N ARG A 94 2.00 -6.40 -8.57
CA ARG A 94 0.64 -6.49 -8.05
C ARG A 94 -0.01 -5.11 -7.94
N SER A 95 0.68 -4.13 -7.37
CA SER A 95 0.18 -2.76 -7.23
C SER A 95 -0.18 -2.17 -8.60
N ILE A 96 0.70 -2.29 -9.59
CA ILE A 96 0.44 -1.80 -10.97
C ILE A 96 -0.79 -2.47 -11.57
N LEU A 97 -0.90 -3.79 -11.52
CA LEU A 97 -2.04 -4.52 -12.09
C LEU A 97 -3.37 -4.15 -11.43
N ARG A 98 -3.37 -3.93 -10.11
CA ARG A 98 -4.55 -3.46 -9.37
C ARG A 98 -4.92 -2.02 -9.74
N TYR A 99 -3.93 -1.14 -9.95
CA TYR A 99 -4.17 0.23 -10.40
C TYR A 99 -4.78 0.25 -11.81
N VAL A 100 -4.26 -0.58 -12.72
CA VAL A 100 -4.80 -0.74 -14.08
C VAL A 100 -6.20 -1.37 -14.06
N GLY A 101 -6.54 -2.13 -13.00
CA GLY A 101 -7.83 -2.80 -12.87
C GLY A 101 -7.92 -4.11 -13.66
N SER A 102 -6.78 -4.65 -14.13
CA SER A 102 -6.75 -5.89 -14.92
C SER A 102 -6.73 -7.16 -14.07
N CYS A 103 -6.39 -7.05 -12.77
CA CYS A 103 -6.33 -8.15 -11.83
C CYS A 103 -6.56 -7.63 -10.40
N ASP A 104 -7.30 -8.36 -9.56
CA ASP A 104 -7.45 -8.03 -8.14
C ASP A 104 -6.17 -8.29 -7.31
N GLY A 105 -5.23 -9.06 -7.87
CA GLY A 105 -3.93 -9.36 -7.26
C GLY A 105 -4.01 -10.28 -6.04
N ASN A 106 -5.11 -11.00 -5.82
CA ASN A 106 -5.28 -11.91 -4.69
C ASN A 106 -4.57 -13.26 -4.91
N MET A 107 -3.39 -13.40 -4.31
CA MET A 107 -2.62 -14.64 -4.44
C MET A 107 -3.27 -15.83 -3.68
N GLU A 108 -4.06 -15.58 -2.63
CA GLU A 108 -4.70 -16.64 -1.85
C GLU A 108 -5.86 -17.29 -2.62
N GLU A 109 -6.62 -16.48 -3.35
CA GLU A 109 -7.70 -16.92 -4.25
C GLU A 109 -7.17 -17.42 -5.61
N GLY A 110 -5.88 -17.22 -5.87
CA GLY A 110 -5.19 -17.75 -7.05
C GLY A 110 -5.42 -16.94 -8.33
N SER A 111 -5.87 -15.68 -8.22
CA SER A 111 -5.95 -14.72 -9.33
C SER A 111 -4.58 -14.16 -9.72
N MET A 112 -3.60 -14.23 -8.82
CA MET A 112 -2.19 -13.97 -9.09
C MET A 112 -1.34 -15.14 -8.58
N ARG A 113 -0.48 -15.68 -9.43
CA ARG A 113 0.38 -16.84 -9.10
C ARG A 113 1.82 -16.50 -9.47
N ALA A 114 2.77 -17.14 -8.80
CA ALA A 114 4.18 -17.02 -9.13
C ALA A 114 4.83 -18.39 -9.27
N ASP A 115 5.57 -18.56 -10.36
CA ASP A 115 6.51 -19.66 -10.53
C ASP A 115 7.93 -19.12 -10.34
N VAL A 116 8.66 -19.71 -9.41
CA VAL A 116 9.92 -19.16 -8.92
C VAL A 116 11.08 -19.94 -9.50
N ASN A 117 11.90 -19.28 -10.30
CA ASN A 117 13.10 -19.85 -10.92
C ASN A 117 14.34 -19.43 -10.14
N VAL A 118 15.12 -20.41 -9.66
CA VAL A 118 16.33 -20.16 -8.85
C VAL A 118 17.51 -20.92 -9.44
N SER A 119 18.62 -20.23 -9.55
CA SER A 119 19.95 -20.81 -9.79
C SER A 119 20.97 -20.05 -8.94
N VAL A 120 21.96 -20.75 -8.40
CA VAL A 120 23.11 -20.13 -7.73
C VAL A 120 24.37 -20.27 -8.58
N ARG A 121 25.34 -19.39 -8.34
CA ARG A 121 26.65 -19.41 -9.00
C ARG A 121 27.72 -18.82 -8.08
N LYS A 122 28.99 -19.14 -8.31
CA LYS A 122 30.07 -18.40 -7.66
C LYS A 122 30.22 -17.01 -8.28
N PRO A 123 30.76 -16.03 -7.53
CA PRO A 123 31.02 -14.70 -8.08
C PRO A 123 31.88 -14.77 -9.35
N GLY A 124 31.41 -14.15 -10.44
CA GLY A 124 32.10 -14.10 -11.73
C GLY A 124 31.84 -15.29 -12.68
N GLU A 125 31.14 -16.34 -12.25
CA GLU A 125 30.78 -17.47 -13.11
C GLU A 125 29.50 -17.21 -13.92
N GLU A 126 29.20 -18.06 -14.90
CA GLU A 126 27.92 -18.05 -15.61
C GLU A 126 26.77 -18.51 -14.68
N PHE A 127 25.52 -18.30 -15.09
CA PHE A 127 24.37 -18.81 -14.34
C PHE A 127 24.39 -20.34 -14.27
N GLY A 128 24.13 -20.89 -13.09
CA GLY A 128 24.00 -22.32 -12.89
C GLY A 128 22.69 -22.88 -13.44
N THR A 129 22.52 -24.20 -13.32
CA THR A 129 21.28 -24.88 -13.67
C THR A 129 20.13 -24.36 -12.81
N ARG A 130 19.04 -23.93 -13.45
CA ARG A 130 17.83 -23.47 -12.74
C ARG A 130 16.95 -24.63 -12.28
N THR A 131 16.32 -24.44 -11.13
CA THR A 131 15.14 -25.19 -10.71
C THR A 131 13.93 -24.27 -10.70
N GLU A 132 12.76 -24.84 -10.99
CA GLU A 132 11.51 -24.10 -11.02
C GLU A 132 10.58 -24.62 -9.92
N THR A 133 10.19 -23.75 -8.99
CA THR A 133 9.17 -24.06 -7.99
C THR A 133 7.83 -23.50 -8.45
N LYS A 134 6.84 -24.39 -8.63
CA LYS A 134 5.52 -24.04 -9.18
C LYS A 134 4.52 -23.64 -8.10
N ASN A 135 3.53 -22.84 -8.50
CA ASN A 135 2.29 -22.57 -7.75
C ASN A 135 2.53 -21.94 -6.36
N VAL A 136 3.35 -20.89 -6.32
CA VAL A 136 3.66 -20.17 -5.08
C VAL A 136 2.65 -19.03 -4.87
N ASN A 137 1.78 -19.19 -3.88
CA ASN A 137 0.56 -18.39 -3.69
C ASN A 137 0.67 -17.27 -2.64
N SER A 138 1.89 -16.87 -2.26
CA SER A 138 2.06 -15.64 -1.48
C SER A 138 3.45 -15.04 -1.67
N VAL A 139 3.57 -13.73 -1.52
CA VAL A 139 4.87 -13.04 -1.56
C VAL A 139 5.83 -13.60 -0.51
N ARG A 140 5.33 -13.92 0.70
CA ARG A 140 6.13 -14.53 1.76
C ARG A 140 6.65 -15.90 1.34
N PHE A 141 5.82 -16.72 0.69
CA PHE A 141 6.23 -18.03 0.20
C PHE A 141 7.23 -17.92 -0.95
N VAL A 142 7.09 -16.93 -1.84
CA VAL A 142 8.10 -16.66 -2.87
C VAL A 142 9.47 -16.42 -2.23
N MET A 143 9.52 -15.56 -1.21
CA MET A 143 10.77 -15.26 -0.49
C MET A 143 11.36 -16.51 0.18
N GLN A 144 10.53 -17.29 0.87
CA GLN A 144 10.96 -18.53 1.55
C GLN A 144 11.45 -19.60 0.57
N VAL A 145 10.75 -19.76 -0.56
CA VAL A 145 11.16 -20.68 -1.64
C VAL A 145 12.54 -20.30 -2.15
N ILE A 146 12.79 -19.02 -2.44
CA ILE A 146 14.10 -18.56 -2.94
C ILE A 146 15.20 -18.86 -1.93
N GLU A 147 14.99 -18.51 -0.66
CA GLU A 147 15.97 -18.73 0.40
C GLU A 147 16.28 -20.23 0.59
N HIS A 148 15.25 -21.06 0.71
CA HIS A 148 15.41 -22.50 0.86
C HIS A 148 16.11 -23.13 -0.35
N GLU A 149 15.67 -22.76 -1.56
CA GLU A 149 16.19 -23.30 -2.81
C GLU A 149 17.65 -22.90 -3.04
N ALA A 150 18.00 -21.63 -2.78
CA ALA A 150 19.37 -21.15 -2.88
C ALA A 150 20.30 -21.92 -1.93
N ASN A 151 19.92 -22.05 -0.65
CA ASN A 151 20.70 -22.80 0.33
C ASN A 151 20.87 -24.27 -0.07
N ARG A 152 19.80 -24.93 -0.54
CA ARG A 152 19.88 -26.32 -1.01
C ARG A 152 20.83 -26.47 -2.19
N GLN A 153 20.79 -25.55 -3.15
CA GLN A 153 21.69 -25.61 -4.30
C GLN A 153 23.15 -25.39 -3.89
N VAL A 154 23.41 -24.45 -2.97
CA VAL A 154 24.76 -24.22 -2.41
C VAL A 154 25.26 -25.49 -1.71
N ASP A 155 24.50 -26.06 -0.77
CA ASP A 155 24.87 -27.28 -0.05
C ASP A 155 25.15 -28.45 -1.01
N LEU A 156 24.34 -28.60 -2.05
CA LEU A 156 24.51 -29.64 -3.06
C LEU A 156 25.81 -29.45 -3.86
N ILE A 157 26.11 -28.22 -4.27
CA ILE A 157 27.31 -27.91 -5.05
C ILE A 157 28.57 -28.05 -4.18
N GLU A 158 28.54 -27.56 -2.94
CA GLU A 158 29.67 -27.63 -2.01
C GLU A 158 29.97 -29.05 -1.52
N SER A 159 28.95 -29.92 -1.47
CA SER A 159 29.12 -31.36 -1.21
C SER A 159 29.59 -32.17 -2.44
N GLY A 160 29.85 -31.52 -3.58
CA GLY A 160 30.35 -32.15 -4.80
C GLY A 160 29.27 -32.73 -5.71
N GLY A 161 28.00 -32.42 -5.45
CA GLY A 161 26.87 -32.75 -6.30
C GLY A 161 26.69 -31.79 -7.48
N THR A 162 25.60 -31.96 -8.22
CA THR A 162 25.24 -31.09 -9.35
C THR A 162 23.74 -30.82 -9.34
N VAL A 163 23.36 -29.55 -9.53
CA VAL A 163 21.95 -29.17 -9.66
C VAL A 163 21.44 -29.67 -11.01
N VAL A 164 20.37 -30.46 -10.98
CA VAL A 164 19.64 -30.90 -12.17
C VAL A 164 18.44 -30.00 -12.42
N GLN A 165 18.07 -29.81 -13.68
CA GLN A 165 16.89 -29.02 -14.02
C GLN A 165 15.63 -29.83 -13.69
N GLU A 166 14.84 -29.34 -12.73
CA GLU A 166 13.63 -30.02 -12.30
C GLU A 166 12.55 -29.03 -11.87
N THR A 167 11.32 -29.54 -11.83
CA THR A 167 10.16 -28.82 -11.34
C THR A 167 9.84 -29.30 -9.93
N ARG A 168 9.75 -28.35 -9.00
CA ARG A 168 9.57 -28.59 -7.57
C ARG A 168 8.24 -28.01 -7.09
N LEU A 169 7.72 -28.53 -5.99
CA LEU A 169 6.61 -27.96 -5.24
C LEU A 169 7.10 -27.43 -3.90
N PHE A 170 6.50 -26.34 -3.45
CA PHE A 170 6.67 -25.83 -2.10
C PHE A 170 5.65 -26.46 -1.15
N ASP A 171 6.13 -27.02 -0.05
CA ASP A 171 5.31 -27.46 1.07
C ASP A 171 5.27 -26.35 2.13
N VAL A 172 4.08 -25.76 2.31
CA VAL A 172 3.86 -24.64 3.23
C VAL A 172 4.04 -25.06 4.69
N ALA A 173 3.72 -26.30 5.04
CA ALA A 173 3.77 -26.78 6.42
C ALA A 173 5.21 -27.02 6.89
N SER A 174 6.05 -27.59 6.02
CA SER A 174 7.48 -27.79 6.33
C SER A 174 8.36 -26.61 5.93
N GLY A 175 7.89 -25.73 5.04
CA GLY A 175 8.71 -24.66 4.45
C GLY A 175 9.81 -25.17 3.52
N THR A 176 9.66 -26.38 2.97
CA THR A 176 10.68 -27.03 2.12
C THR A 176 10.17 -27.24 0.70
N THR A 177 11.07 -27.45 -0.25
CA THR A 177 10.70 -27.84 -1.62
C THR A 177 10.88 -29.35 -1.82
N ARG A 178 9.96 -29.97 -2.57
CA ARG A 178 10.06 -31.38 -2.99
C ARG A 178 10.06 -31.49 -4.51
N SER A 179 10.88 -32.40 -5.05
CA SER A 179 10.86 -32.70 -6.48
C SER A 179 9.56 -33.42 -6.84
N MET A 180 8.87 -32.97 -7.90
CA MET A 180 7.68 -33.66 -8.41
C MET A 180 8.01 -34.72 -9.46
N ARG A 181 9.12 -34.56 -10.19
CA ARG A 181 9.55 -35.44 -11.28
C ARG A 181 10.98 -35.09 -11.70
N SER A 182 11.85 -36.09 -11.88
CA SER A 182 13.11 -35.90 -12.61
C SER A 182 12.81 -35.76 -14.10
N LYS A 183 13.19 -34.63 -14.72
CA LYS A 183 13.04 -34.42 -16.17
C LYS A 183 14.14 -35.19 -16.93
N GLU A 184 14.00 -36.51 -17.04
CA GLU A 184 14.64 -37.24 -18.15
C GLU A 184 13.91 -36.95 -19.49
N ASP A 185 12.69 -36.40 -19.42
CA ASP A 185 11.95 -35.84 -20.55
C ASP A 185 11.82 -34.33 -20.36
N ALA A 186 12.66 -33.53 -21.03
CA ALA A 186 12.20 -32.18 -21.37
C ALA A 186 10.91 -32.37 -22.17
N HIS A 187 9.76 -31.95 -21.61
CA HIS A 187 8.50 -32.07 -22.33
C HIS A 187 8.64 -31.28 -23.63
N ASP A 188 8.81 -31.98 -24.74
CA ASP A 188 8.70 -31.40 -26.06
C ASP A 188 7.24 -31.00 -26.23
N TYR A 189 6.94 -29.76 -25.84
CA TYR A 189 5.62 -29.16 -25.96
C TYR A 189 5.20 -29.02 -27.44
N ARG A 190 6.11 -29.28 -28.40
CA ARG A 190 5.85 -29.27 -29.84
C ARG A 190 5.14 -28.00 -30.29
N TYR A 191 5.62 -26.84 -29.82
CA TYR A 191 5.03 -25.54 -30.17
C TYR A 191 4.90 -25.37 -31.68
N PHE A 192 3.70 -25.04 -32.13
CA PHE A 192 3.39 -24.70 -33.52
C PHE A 192 2.36 -23.55 -33.53
N PRO A 193 2.31 -22.72 -34.59
CA PRO A 193 1.27 -21.71 -34.74
C PRO A 193 -0.12 -22.36 -34.75
N ASP A 194 -1.02 -21.86 -33.91
CA ASP A 194 -2.40 -22.35 -33.87
C ASP A 194 -3.10 -22.03 -35.21
N PRO A 195 -3.54 -23.04 -35.99
CA PRO A 195 -4.13 -22.83 -37.31
C PRO A 195 -5.56 -22.28 -37.25
N ASP A 196 -6.22 -22.38 -36.09
CA ASP A 196 -7.59 -21.91 -35.89
C ASP A 196 -7.62 -20.41 -35.54
N LEU A 197 -6.48 -19.83 -35.14
CA LEU A 197 -6.34 -18.42 -34.82
C LEU A 197 -5.49 -17.69 -35.87
N LEU A 198 -6.09 -16.70 -36.52
CA LEU A 198 -5.35 -15.82 -37.44
C LEU A 198 -4.35 -14.95 -36.65
N PRO A 199 -3.23 -14.53 -37.28
CA PRO A 199 -2.32 -13.56 -36.70
C PRO A 199 -3.07 -12.27 -36.27
N LEU A 200 -2.77 -11.79 -35.06
CA LEU A 200 -3.32 -10.55 -34.53
C LEU A 200 -2.43 -9.38 -34.94
N GLU A 201 -3.01 -8.42 -35.67
CA GLU A 201 -2.37 -7.14 -36.00
C GLU A 201 -3.04 -6.04 -35.18
N LEU A 202 -2.26 -5.34 -34.33
CA LEU A 202 -2.73 -4.22 -33.53
C LEU A 202 -2.36 -2.91 -34.22
N GLU A 203 -3.37 -2.12 -34.59
CA GLU A 203 -3.16 -0.81 -35.21
C GLU A 203 -2.65 0.23 -34.20
N ASP A 204 -1.91 1.24 -34.67
CA ASP A 204 -1.42 2.34 -33.83
C ASP A 204 -2.56 3.09 -33.11
N SER A 205 -3.73 3.19 -33.75
CA SER A 205 -4.94 3.80 -33.19
C SER A 205 -5.41 3.09 -31.92
N PHE A 206 -5.37 1.75 -31.91
CA PHE A 206 -5.70 0.94 -30.74
C PHE A 206 -4.68 1.15 -29.62
N LEU A 207 -3.39 1.24 -29.96
CA LEU A 207 -2.35 1.52 -28.96
C LEU A 207 -2.51 2.91 -28.33
N ASP A 208 -2.91 3.92 -29.10
CA ASP A 208 -3.18 5.26 -28.61
C ASP A 208 -4.40 5.30 -27.68
N GLU A 209 -5.46 4.57 -28.01
CA GLU A 209 -6.63 4.40 -27.14
C GLU A 209 -6.24 3.70 -25.81
N CYS A 210 -5.44 2.64 -25.88
CA CYS A 210 -4.91 1.99 -24.68
C CYS A 210 -4.09 2.96 -23.83
N ARG A 211 -3.18 3.74 -24.43
CA ARG A 211 -2.37 4.73 -23.68
C ARG A 211 -3.24 5.80 -23.02
N ALA A 212 -4.27 6.29 -23.71
CA ALA A 212 -5.17 7.32 -23.19
C ALA A 212 -6.11 6.81 -22.07
N SER A 213 -6.43 5.52 -22.07
CA SER A 213 -7.27 4.88 -21.05
C SER A 213 -6.51 4.43 -19.81
N LEU A 214 -5.17 4.40 -19.85
CA LEU A 214 -4.36 4.03 -18.69
C LEU A 214 -4.58 5.02 -17.54
N PRO A 215 -4.82 4.53 -16.31
CA PRO A 215 -4.86 5.38 -15.14
C PRO A 215 -3.45 5.89 -14.79
N GLU A 216 -3.41 6.94 -13.97
CA GLU A 216 -2.15 7.39 -13.37
C GLU A 216 -1.56 6.27 -12.49
N LEU A 217 -0.43 5.71 -12.94
CA LEU A 217 0.23 4.59 -12.26
C LEU A 217 0.83 5.02 -10.90
N PRO A 218 1.11 4.06 -9.99
CA PRO A 218 1.57 4.36 -8.63
C PRO A 218 2.77 5.31 -8.55
N ASP A 219 3.80 5.13 -9.38
CA ASP A 219 5.01 5.97 -9.35
C ASP A 219 4.78 7.39 -9.86
N ALA A 220 3.97 7.54 -10.91
CA ALA A 220 3.58 8.84 -11.43
C ALA A 220 2.76 9.59 -10.37
N LYS A 221 1.81 8.90 -9.74
CA LYS A 221 0.99 9.44 -8.65
C LYS A 221 1.83 9.83 -7.44
N ARG A 222 2.78 9.00 -7.03
CA ARG A 222 3.72 9.32 -5.93
C ARG A 222 4.53 10.56 -6.26
N SER A 223 5.07 10.64 -7.48
CA SER A 223 5.81 11.81 -7.95
C SER A 223 4.96 13.08 -7.92
N ARG A 224 3.68 13.01 -8.29
CA ARG A 224 2.74 14.13 -8.17
C ARG A 224 2.50 14.53 -6.72
N TYR A 225 2.31 13.56 -5.82
CA TYR A 225 2.08 13.82 -4.39
C TYR A 225 3.27 14.55 -3.75
N GLU A 226 4.49 14.19 -4.12
CA GLU A 226 5.70 14.86 -3.62
C GLU A 226 5.87 16.25 -4.24
N ASN A 227 5.82 16.35 -5.58
CA ASN A 227 6.22 17.57 -6.29
C ASN A 227 5.10 18.62 -6.35
N GLU A 228 3.86 18.19 -6.58
CA GLU A 228 2.72 19.10 -6.75
C GLU A 228 2.05 19.38 -5.40
N LEU A 229 1.72 18.34 -4.63
CA LEU A 229 1.07 18.47 -3.33
C LEU A 229 2.04 18.78 -2.17
N GLY A 230 3.36 18.60 -2.37
CA GLY A 230 4.36 18.91 -1.34
C GLY A 230 4.37 17.92 -0.17
N LEU A 231 3.89 16.70 -0.37
CA LEU A 231 3.91 15.66 0.67
C LEU A 231 5.34 15.13 0.87
N THR A 232 5.62 14.65 2.09
CA THR A 232 6.88 13.97 2.36
C THR A 232 6.95 12.66 1.56
N PRO A 233 8.16 12.18 1.19
CA PRO A 233 8.30 10.90 0.49
C PRO A 233 7.65 9.73 1.25
N TYR A 234 7.70 9.78 2.60
CA TYR A 234 7.01 8.82 3.44
C TYR A 234 5.49 8.85 3.23
N ASN A 235 4.84 10.02 3.38
CA ASN A 235 3.39 10.13 3.21
C ASN A 235 2.96 9.76 1.79
N ALA A 236 3.70 10.20 0.78
CA ALA A 236 3.43 9.89 -0.61
C ALA A 236 3.44 8.37 -0.84
N ARG A 237 4.50 7.68 -0.38
CA ARG A 237 4.63 6.22 -0.50
C ARG A 237 3.48 5.47 0.18
N GLU A 238 3.15 5.80 1.43
CA GLU A 238 2.09 5.10 2.17
C GLU A 238 0.71 5.33 1.53
N LEU A 239 0.43 6.55 1.05
CA LEU A 239 -0.85 6.86 0.40
C LEU A 239 -1.01 6.16 -0.95
N THR A 240 0.08 5.95 -1.70
CA THR A 240 0.05 5.28 -3.00
C THR A 240 0.24 3.76 -2.94
N ALA A 241 0.45 3.19 -1.75
CA ALA A 241 0.77 1.77 -1.59
C ALA A 241 -0.34 0.83 -2.11
N GLU A 242 -1.60 1.18 -1.86
CA GLU A 242 -2.76 0.38 -2.24
C GLU A 242 -3.83 1.24 -2.93
N VAL A 243 -4.57 0.63 -3.86
CA VAL A 243 -5.59 1.31 -4.67
C VAL A 243 -6.64 1.98 -3.80
N GLU A 244 -7.12 1.25 -2.79
CA GLU A 244 -8.16 1.74 -1.89
C GLU A 244 -7.68 2.89 -0.99
N THR A 245 -6.39 2.91 -0.65
CA THR A 245 -5.81 3.96 0.21
C THR A 245 -5.72 5.27 -0.54
N PHE A 246 -5.19 5.26 -1.77
CA PHE A 246 -5.10 6.49 -2.55
C PHE A 246 -6.49 7.00 -2.95
N ALA A 247 -7.41 6.11 -3.34
CA ALA A 247 -8.75 6.49 -3.74
C ALA A 247 -9.50 7.21 -2.61
N ARG A 248 -9.37 6.69 -1.38
CA ARG A 248 -9.91 7.34 -0.17
C ARG A 248 -9.26 8.70 0.10
N PHE A 249 -7.94 8.80 -0.05
CA PHE A 249 -7.21 10.04 0.13
C PHE A 249 -7.60 11.13 -0.89
N GLU A 250 -7.62 10.82 -2.19
CA GLU A 250 -7.98 11.81 -3.22
C GLU A 250 -9.45 12.25 -3.08
N THR A 251 -10.35 11.32 -2.77
CA THR A 251 -11.76 11.64 -2.51
C THR A 251 -11.88 12.60 -1.32
N LEU A 252 -11.18 12.30 -0.21
CA LEU A 252 -11.19 13.16 0.97
C LEU A 252 -10.53 14.52 0.70
N LEU A 253 -9.41 14.54 -0.03
CA LEU A 253 -8.69 15.77 -0.38
C LEU A 253 -9.57 16.68 -1.21
N SER A 254 -10.22 16.13 -2.25
CA SER A 254 -11.15 16.87 -3.10
C SER A 254 -12.37 17.38 -2.33
N ALA A 255 -12.97 16.55 -1.46
CA ALA A 255 -14.07 16.95 -0.60
C ALA A 255 -13.68 18.06 0.39
N THR A 256 -12.49 17.96 0.99
CA THR A 256 -11.96 18.94 1.95
C THR A 256 -11.62 20.26 1.25
N SER A 257 -10.97 20.20 0.09
CA SER A 257 -10.70 21.34 -0.79
C SER A 257 -12.00 22.09 -1.14
N SER A 258 -13.03 21.35 -1.55
CA SER A 258 -14.35 21.92 -1.86
C SER A 258 -15.04 22.54 -0.64
N ALA A 259 -14.95 21.90 0.53
CA ALA A 259 -15.61 22.36 1.76
C ALA A 259 -14.97 23.64 2.36
N ILE A 260 -13.65 23.77 2.22
CA ILE A 260 -12.85 24.87 2.77
C ILE A 260 -12.67 26.01 1.75
N GLY A 261 -12.64 25.69 0.45
CA GLY A 261 -12.36 26.66 -0.62
C GLY A 261 -10.88 27.01 -0.76
N LYS A 262 -9.99 26.08 -0.41
CA LYS A 262 -8.53 26.20 -0.55
C LYS A 262 -8.01 25.18 -1.56
N ASP A 263 -6.90 25.51 -2.21
CA ASP A 263 -6.20 24.59 -3.11
C ASP A 263 -5.79 23.29 -2.39
N GLU A 264 -5.85 22.17 -3.11
CA GLU A 264 -5.51 20.84 -2.56
C GLU A 264 -4.10 20.81 -1.96
N LYS A 265 -3.13 21.50 -2.57
CA LYS A 265 -1.76 21.59 -2.05
C LYS A 265 -1.70 22.15 -0.65
N ALA A 266 -2.51 23.16 -0.33
CA ALA A 266 -2.53 23.79 0.99
C ALA A 266 -3.06 22.85 2.08
N LEU A 267 -3.91 21.88 1.69
CA LEU A 267 -4.60 20.96 2.60
C LEU A 267 -3.96 19.57 2.61
N ALA A 268 -3.14 19.24 1.61
CA ALA A 268 -2.63 17.89 1.39
C ALA A 268 -1.96 17.28 2.62
N THR A 269 -1.11 18.05 3.31
CA THR A 269 -0.42 17.56 4.52
C THR A 269 -1.40 17.26 5.67
N GLN A 270 -2.40 18.12 5.88
CA GLN A 270 -3.41 17.92 6.92
C GLN A 270 -4.25 16.67 6.61
N VAL A 271 -4.70 16.55 5.36
CA VAL A 271 -5.51 15.41 4.89
C VAL A 271 -4.68 14.12 4.94
N ALA A 272 -3.42 14.13 4.51
CA ALA A 272 -2.53 12.97 4.56
C ALA A 272 -2.33 12.47 6.00
N ASN A 273 -2.06 13.37 6.95
CA ASN A 273 -1.92 13.00 8.36
C ASN A 273 -3.22 12.45 8.95
N TRP A 274 -4.37 13.01 8.53
CA TRP A 274 -5.68 12.51 8.92
C TRP A 274 -5.91 11.09 8.38
N SER A 275 -5.71 10.87 7.08
CA SER A 275 -5.91 9.60 6.39
C SER A 275 -4.96 8.49 6.86
N LEU A 276 -3.70 8.81 7.16
CA LEU A 276 -2.69 7.83 7.53
C LEU A 276 -2.66 7.51 9.03
N SER A 277 -3.05 8.46 9.88
CA SER A 277 -2.88 8.33 11.34
C SER A 277 -4.18 8.49 12.11
N VAL A 278 -4.89 9.61 11.94
CA VAL A 278 -6.01 9.96 12.82
C VAL A 278 -7.22 9.06 12.58
N ALA A 279 -7.73 9.02 11.36
CA ALA A 279 -8.93 8.24 11.05
C ALA A 279 -8.73 6.73 11.26
N PRO A 280 -7.63 6.09 10.78
CA PRO A 280 -7.38 4.69 11.07
C PRO A 280 -7.17 4.41 12.57
N GLY A 281 -6.53 5.34 13.29
CA GLY A 281 -6.32 5.22 14.73
C GLY A 281 -7.63 5.19 15.52
N VAL A 282 -8.56 6.09 15.17
CA VAL A 282 -9.89 6.18 15.80
C VAL A 282 -10.76 4.96 15.45
N MET A 283 -10.78 4.57 14.17
CA MET A 283 -11.49 3.36 13.73
C MET A 283 -11.00 2.13 14.51
N LYS A 284 -9.69 1.99 14.66
CA LYS A 284 -9.08 0.89 15.40
C LYS A 284 -9.37 0.93 16.90
N SER A 285 -9.42 2.11 17.53
CA SER A 285 -9.71 2.22 18.96
C SER A 285 -11.16 1.88 19.29
N LEU A 286 -12.09 2.12 18.37
CA LEU A 286 -13.50 1.80 18.54
C LEU A 286 -13.82 0.32 18.25
N GLY A 287 -13.09 -0.33 17.34
CA GLY A 287 -13.35 -1.73 16.98
C GLY A 287 -14.77 -1.90 16.45
N ASP A 288 -15.52 -2.83 17.04
CA ASP A 288 -16.89 -3.17 16.62
C ASP A 288 -17.93 -2.05 16.90
N GLU A 289 -17.59 -1.04 17.71
CA GLU A 289 -18.47 0.11 17.94
C GLU A 289 -18.45 1.12 16.79
N ALA A 290 -17.45 1.05 15.90
CA ALA A 290 -17.40 1.91 14.73
C ALA A 290 -18.24 1.32 13.59
N ASP A 291 -19.06 2.16 12.96
CA ASP A 291 -19.69 1.86 11.70
C ASP A 291 -18.89 2.53 10.55
N PRO A 292 -18.17 1.76 9.71
CA PRO A 292 -17.42 2.30 8.58
C PRO A 292 -18.30 3.01 7.55
N ALA A 293 -19.61 2.74 7.49
CA ALA A 293 -20.51 3.44 6.58
C ALA A 293 -20.64 4.94 6.94
N ASN A 294 -20.39 5.30 8.21
CA ASN A 294 -20.39 6.68 8.68
C ASN A 294 -19.07 7.41 8.39
N ALA A 295 -18.02 6.70 7.96
CA ALA A 295 -16.71 7.27 7.65
C ALA A 295 -16.66 7.97 6.28
N THR A 296 -17.70 8.72 5.90
CA THR A 296 -17.78 9.35 4.59
C THR A 296 -16.74 10.46 4.41
N ALA A 297 -16.42 10.78 3.16
CA ALA A 297 -15.49 11.86 2.85
C ALA A 297 -16.04 13.23 3.30
N GLU A 298 -17.36 13.42 3.21
CA GLU A 298 -18.05 14.65 3.58
C GLU A 298 -18.00 14.89 5.09
N ALA A 299 -18.23 13.83 5.90
CA ALA A 299 -18.16 13.94 7.35
C ALA A 299 -16.73 14.27 7.80
N GLN A 300 -15.72 13.61 7.23
CA GLN A 300 -14.33 13.88 7.53
C GLN A 300 -13.91 15.30 7.05
N ALA A 301 -14.36 15.72 5.88
CA ALA A 301 -14.10 17.07 5.35
C ALA A 301 -14.70 18.17 6.24
N ALA A 302 -15.90 17.96 6.81
CA ALA A 302 -16.49 18.91 7.75
C ALA A 302 -15.68 19.04 9.05
N ILE A 303 -15.16 17.93 9.58
CA ILE A 303 -14.24 17.96 10.74
C ILE A 303 -12.96 18.73 10.39
N LEU A 304 -12.34 18.41 9.26
CA LEU A 304 -11.11 19.06 8.80
C LEU A 304 -11.31 20.57 8.55
N LYS A 305 -12.49 20.96 8.06
CA LYS A 305 -12.89 22.36 7.89
C LYS A 305 -12.97 23.10 9.23
N MET A 306 -13.66 22.55 10.23
CA MET A 306 -13.70 23.15 11.56
C MET A 306 -12.30 23.27 12.17
N GLN A 307 -11.45 22.27 11.95
CA GLN A 307 -10.07 22.28 12.43
C GLN A 307 -9.22 23.36 11.72
N ASP A 308 -9.36 23.50 10.40
CA ASP A 308 -8.68 24.54 9.62
C ASP A 308 -9.13 25.96 9.99
N ALA A 309 -10.42 26.12 10.32
CA ALA A 309 -10.97 27.37 10.84
C ALA A 309 -10.51 27.69 12.29
N GLY A 310 -9.84 26.76 12.96
CA GLY A 310 -9.43 26.91 14.36
C GLY A 310 -10.61 26.83 15.35
N GLU A 311 -11.76 26.32 14.91
CA GLU A 311 -12.93 26.10 15.76
C GLU A 311 -12.77 24.87 16.64
N ILE A 312 -11.93 23.91 16.27
CA ILE A 312 -11.64 22.71 17.06
C ILE A 312 -10.13 22.39 17.05
N SER A 313 -9.64 21.78 18.12
CA SER A 313 -8.30 21.19 18.19
C SER A 313 -8.27 19.83 17.50
N GLY A 314 -7.06 19.32 17.22
CA GLY A 314 -6.90 17.94 16.76
C GLY A 314 -7.37 16.88 17.76
N GLY A 315 -7.44 17.19 19.06
CA GLY A 315 -8.03 16.31 20.07
C GLY A 315 -9.56 16.26 19.95
N GLN A 316 -10.20 17.42 19.83
CA GLN A 316 -11.64 17.54 19.61
C GLN A 316 -12.07 16.95 18.27
N ALA A 317 -11.24 17.08 17.22
CA ALA A 317 -11.49 16.45 15.93
C ALA A 317 -11.57 14.92 16.02
N LYS A 318 -10.73 14.29 16.86
CA LYS A 318 -10.80 12.84 17.13
C LYS A 318 -12.08 12.46 17.85
N GLU A 319 -12.44 13.21 18.89
CA GLU A 319 -13.65 12.97 19.67
C GLU A 319 -14.92 13.12 18.83
N ILE A 320 -14.98 14.14 17.96
CA ILE A 320 -16.09 14.30 17.00
C ILE A 320 -16.13 13.10 16.06
N TYR A 321 -14.99 12.68 15.50
CA TYR A 321 -14.95 11.54 14.58
C TYR A 321 -15.37 10.22 15.26
N GLU A 322 -15.01 10.02 16.53
CA GLU A 322 -15.48 8.87 17.31
C GLU A 322 -17.00 8.83 17.39
N ILE A 323 -17.64 9.96 17.67
CA ILE A 323 -19.10 10.06 17.76
C ILE A 323 -19.74 9.87 16.38
N VAL A 324 -19.18 10.47 15.33
CA VAL A 324 -19.63 10.26 13.93
C VAL A 324 -19.66 8.78 13.59
N LEU A 325 -18.57 8.04 13.86
CA LEU A 325 -18.50 6.62 13.56
C LEU A 325 -19.54 5.79 14.31
N LYS A 326 -19.86 6.15 15.56
CA LYS A 326 -20.85 5.44 16.38
C LYS A 326 -22.29 5.73 16.00
N THR A 327 -22.59 6.97 15.62
CA THR A 327 -23.98 7.46 15.57
C THR A 327 -24.43 7.97 14.21
N GLY A 328 -23.51 8.22 13.26
CA GLY A 328 -23.81 8.84 11.97
C GLY A 328 -24.31 10.29 12.06
N ARG A 329 -24.14 10.95 13.22
CA ARG A 329 -24.54 12.34 13.43
C ARG A 329 -23.61 13.28 12.68
N ALA A 330 -24.11 14.46 12.30
CA ALA A 330 -23.31 15.43 11.57
C ALA A 330 -22.20 16.03 12.47
N PRO A 331 -20.96 16.19 11.95
CA PRO A 331 -19.84 16.74 12.73
C PRO A 331 -20.13 18.11 13.37
N ASP A 332 -20.74 19.03 12.64
CA ASP A 332 -21.06 20.38 13.15
C ASP A 332 -22.06 20.31 14.31
N GLU A 333 -23.06 19.43 14.21
CA GLU A 333 -24.05 19.20 15.27
C GLU A 333 -23.37 18.66 16.54
N ILE A 334 -22.46 17.70 16.38
CA ILE A 334 -21.70 17.13 17.51
C ILE A 334 -20.82 18.20 18.15
N ALA A 335 -20.13 19.01 17.34
CA ALA A 335 -19.27 20.07 17.85
C ALA A 335 -20.04 21.08 18.71
N ASP A 336 -21.27 21.41 18.32
CA ASP A 336 -22.16 22.31 19.06
C ASP A 336 -22.78 21.63 20.29
N SER A 337 -23.37 20.44 20.15
CA SER A 337 -24.12 19.79 21.25
C SER A 337 -23.21 19.31 22.38
N GLU A 338 -22.02 18.82 22.04
CA GLU A 338 -21.03 18.37 23.02
C GLU A 338 -20.13 19.53 23.52
N GLY A 339 -20.34 20.74 22.99
CA GLY A 339 -19.59 21.94 23.37
C GLY A 339 -18.09 21.83 23.11
N LEU A 340 -17.71 21.21 21.98
CA LEU A 340 -16.34 20.94 21.57
C LEU A 340 -15.71 22.09 20.77
N LYS A 341 -16.47 23.13 20.44
CA LYS A 341 -15.92 24.33 19.81
C LYS A 341 -15.01 25.12 20.76
N GLN A 342 -13.91 25.62 20.22
CA GLN A 342 -12.96 26.47 20.90
C GLN A 342 -13.53 27.86 21.11
N VAL A 343 -13.24 28.41 22.29
CA VAL A 343 -13.50 29.81 22.60
C VAL A 343 -12.32 30.61 22.07
N SER A 344 -12.58 31.42 21.04
CA SER A 344 -11.64 32.38 20.45
C SER A 344 -11.97 33.83 20.85
N ASP A 345 -12.99 34.05 21.69
CA ASP A 345 -13.29 35.37 22.25
C ASP A 345 -12.12 35.82 23.14
N THR A 346 -11.40 36.81 22.66
CA THR A 346 -10.23 37.37 23.34
C THR A 346 -10.60 37.96 24.70
N GLY A 347 -11.82 38.46 24.89
CA GLY A 347 -12.24 39.06 26.17
C GLY A 347 -12.31 38.04 27.30
N ALA A 348 -12.90 36.87 27.04
CA ALA A 348 -12.97 35.79 28.03
C ALA A 348 -11.58 35.21 28.34
N ILE A 349 -10.74 35.05 27.31
CA ILE A 349 -9.36 34.56 27.48
C ILE A 349 -8.51 35.58 28.25
N GLU A 350 -8.62 36.87 27.93
CA GLU A 350 -7.90 37.94 28.64
C GLU A 350 -8.31 38.01 30.10
N ALA A 351 -9.60 37.94 30.41
CA ALA A 351 -10.09 37.96 31.80
C ALA A 351 -9.55 36.77 32.60
N ALA A 352 -9.57 35.56 32.04
CA ALA A 352 -9.01 34.38 32.68
C ALA A 352 -7.48 34.50 32.89
N ILE A 353 -6.76 35.03 31.90
CA ILE A 353 -5.32 35.28 32.01
C ILE A 353 -5.03 36.31 33.11
N ASP A 354 -5.79 37.41 33.16
CA ASP A 354 -5.60 38.46 34.17
C ASP A 354 -5.84 37.94 35.59
N GLU A 355 -6.85 37.11 35.79
CA GLU A 355 -7.10 36.45 37.06
C GLU A 355 -5.95 35.51 37.45
N ILE A 356 -5.42 34.73 36.51
CA ILE A 356 -4.30 33.81 36.77
C ILE A 356 -3.01 34.58 37.09
N ILE A 357 -2.73 35.67 36.38
CA ILE A 357 -1.59 36.54 36.63
C ILE A 357 -1.72 37.18 38.02
N ALA A 358 -2.89 37.72 38.36
CA ALA A 358 -3.15 38.31 39.67
C ALA A 358 -2.97 37.30 40.82
N ASN A 359 -3.42 36.05 40.61
CA ASN A 359 -3.34 34.99 41.60
C ASN A 359 -1.95 34.31 41.70
N ASN A 360 -1.00 34.64 40.82
CA ASN A 360 0.33 34.02 40.78
C ASN A 360 1.45 35.06 40.59
N GLY A 361 1.36 36.21 41.27
CA GLY A 361 2.32 37.31 41.12
C GLY A 361 3.78 36.92 41.39
N ASP A 362 4.01 36.01 42.33
CA ASP A 362 5.33 35.41 42.63
C ASP A 362 5.95 34.74 41.39
N LYS A 363 5.16 33.96 40.65
CA LYS A 363 5.62 33.28 39.43
C LYS A 363 5.80 34.22 38.25
N VAL A 364 5.08 35.35 38.23
CA VAL A 364 5.27 36.39 37.20
C VAL A 364 6.64 37.04 37.38
N GLU A 365 7.03 37.36 38.61
CA GLU A 365 8.37 37.90 38.90
C GLU A 365 9.48 36.90 38.56
N GLU A 366 9.28 35.61 38.88
CA GLU A 366 10.24 34.56 38.51
C GLU A 366 10.39 34.39 36.98
N TYR A 367 9.28 34.49 36.24
CA TYR A 367 9.31 34.44 34.78
C TYR A 367 10.08 35.63 34.21
N ARG A 368 9.80 36.86 34.69
CA ARG A 368 10.53 38.08 34.29
C ARG A 368 12.01 38.06 34.73
N GLY A 369 12.34 37.30 35.77
CA GLY A 369 13.69 37.03 36.21
C GLY A 369 14.47 36.00 35.36
N GLY A 370 13.89 35.52 34.25
CA GLY A 370 14.55 34.64 33.27
C GLY A 370 14.22 33.15 33.41
N LYS A 371 13.21 32.77 34.22
CA LYS A 371 12.72 31.38 34.26
C LYS A 371 11.67 31.13 33.17
N ASP A 372 12.11 31.11 31.91
CA ASP A 372 11.22 30.99 30.72
C ASP A 372 10.28 29.78 30.74
N LYS A 373 10.66 28.70 31.44
CA LYS A 373 9.83 27.48 31.58
C LYS A 373 8.49 27.74 32.29
N LEU A 374 8.37 28.83 33.06
CA LEU A 374 7.10 29.21 33.73
C LEU A 374 6.03 29.65 32.73
N PHE A 375 6.39 29.98 31.50
CA PHE A 375 5.39 30.28 30.46
C PHE A 375 4.41 29.13 30.24
N GLY A 376 4.91 27.88 30.21
CA GLY A 376 4.08 26.68 30.10
C GLY A 376 3.14 26.48 31.29
N PHE A 377 3.52 26.95 32.49
CA PHE A 377 2.63 26.94 33.66
C PHE A 377 1.43 27.87 33.45
N PHE A 378 1.64 29.10 32.98
CA PHE A 378 0.56 30.06 32.71
C PHE A 378 -0.37 29.59 31.58
N VAL A 379 0.20 29.02 30.51
CA VAL A 379 -0.59 28.38 29.44
C VAL A 379 -1.45 27.25 30.03
N GLY A 380 -0.86 26.36 30.83
CA GLY A 380 -1.57 25.24 31.44
C GLY A 380 -2.70 25.67 32.40
N GLN A 381 -2.47 26.69 33.23
CA GLN A 381 -3.52 27.23 34.11
C GLN A 381 -4.65 27.89 33.33
N THR A 382 -4.32 28.63 32.25
CA THR A 382 -5.32 29.29 31.40
C THR A 382 -6.19 28.26 30.70
N MET A 383 -5.56 27.22 30.12
CA MET A 383 -6.28 26.11 29.53
C MET A 383 -7.17 25.40 30.56
N LYS A 384 -6.69 25.20 31.79
CA LYS A 384 -7.48 24.57 32.86
C LYS A 384 -8.70 25.40 33.27
N ALA A 385 -8.53 26.71 33.47
CA ALA A 385 -9.61 27.63 33.81
C ALA A 385 -10.69 27.66 32.72
N MET A 386 -10.25 27.59 31.46
CA MET A 386 -11.14 27.56 30.29
C MET A 386 -11.60 26.14 29.91
N GLN A 387 -11.44 25.15 30.80
CA GLN A 387 -11.85 23.75 30.59
C GLN A 387 -11.30 23.11 29.29
N GLY A 388 -10.11 23.53 28.87
CA GLY A 388 -9.45 23.07 27.64
C GLY A 388 -10.01 23.71 26.36
N LYS A 389 -11.00 24.59 26.44
CA LYS A 389 -11.69 25.16 25.28
C LYS A 389 -11.02 26.41 24.70
N ALA A 390 -10.10 27.05 25.41
CA ALA A 390 -9.42 28.23 24.88
C ALA A 390 -8.52 27.85 23.70
N ASN A 391 -8.53 28.66 22.63
CA ASN A 391 -7.62 28.45 21.50
C ASN A 391 -6.15 28.61 21.96
N PRO A 392 -5.29 27.57 21.86
CA PRO A 392 -3.92 27.65 22.36
C PRO A 392 -3.10 28.76 21.71
N ALA A 393 -3.27 29.02 20.42
CA ALA A 393 -2.51 30.06 19.72
C ALA A 393 -2.85 31.45 20.28
N VAL A 394 -4.13 31.72 20.51
CA VAL A 394 -4.62 32.98 21.08
C VAL A 394 -4.15 33.15 22.53
N VAL A 395 -4.22 32.09 23.35
CA VAL A 395 -3.70 32.08 24.73
C VAL A 395 -2.20 32.40 24.75
N ASN A 396 -1.41 31.74 23.90
CA ASN A 396 0.03 31.99 23.79
C ASN A 396 0.33 33.44 23.37
N GLN A 397 -0.44 33.99 22.44
CA GLN A 397 -0.27 35.37 21.97
C GLN A 397 -0.58 36.39 23.08
N ILE A 398 -1.70 36.25 23.78
CA ILE A 398 -2.10 37.16 24.86
C ILE A 398 -1.14 37.06 26.04
N LEU A 399 -0.75 35.84 26.44
CA LEU A 399 0.22 35.64 27.52
C LEU A 399 1.58 36.25 27.19
N LYS A 400 2.07 36.12 25.95
CA LYS A 400 3.30 36.81 25.52
C LYS A 400 3.18 38.32 25.63
N GLY A 401 2.03 38.88 25.28
CA GLY A 401 1.79 40.34 25.40
C GLY A 401 1.68 40.84 26.84
N LYS A 402 1.14 40.05 27.77
CA LYS A 402 0.95 40.45 29.18
C LYS A 402 2.17 40.14 30.08
N LEU A 403 2.90 39.06 29.80
CA LEU A 403 4.05 38.62 30.60
C LEU A 403 5.40 39.13 30.06
N GLY A 404 5.45 39.53 28.79
CA GLY A 404 6.63 40.08 28.10
C GLY A 404 6.86 41.54 28.40
#